data_AF-A0A3M1FUW5-F1
#
_entry.id   AF-A0A3M1FUW5-F1
#
_cell.length_a   1.000
_cell.length_b   1.000
_cell.length_c   1.000
_cell.angle_alpha   90.00
_cell.angle_beta   90.00
_cell.angle_gamma   90.00
#
_symmetry.space_group_name_H-M   'P 1'
#
loop_
_entity.id
_entity.type
_entity.pdbx_description
1 polymer ?
#
loop_
_entity_poly.entity_id
_entity_poly.type
_entity_poly.pdbx_seq_one_letter_code
_entity_poly.pdbx_strand_id
1 'polypeptide(L)'
;ASKLKSTRAYKDYEEIVKDLAHNFAREMESIDDEDALNNLVNRYIKQTELCFKYMVKITTGVSDNLDKKSEGADVFVTDLVPQLSPTEEEPLVWRLQDLYDVEAVLQKIPEGDLLLTPLLQNIELVDYLGWGVLGARYSDGTIKIATLSLDLEELSEQYEGVSSLKIVLAHEIGHGIQIGDNSVDIEGEYSLHPSFGEGEPVIDFDEFYKIAGWKIYSRDRYSVDPESGDIILDGESIPLKTPVEVDGKERVFMYDAWSDLLISYDADGEFSSRWYAKTSPWEDFAEAFSEYLFVPERLVHDAPHKFKHLEEEFKVYENDKYIQDLLKKELGNSTNDN
;
A
#
# COMPACT_ATOMS: atom_id res chain seq x y z
N ALA A 1 14.77 -31.11 19.39
CA ALA A 1 15.81 -30.67 18.44
C ALA A 1 15.52 -31.13 16.99
N SER A 2 15.45 -32.44 16.68
CA SER A 2 15.23 -32.89 15.28
C SER A 2 13.86 -32.52 14.68
N LYS A 3 12.79 -32.43 15.48
CA LYS A 3 11.46 -31.98 15.04
C LYS A 3 11.32 -30.45 14.86
N LEU A 4 12.21 -29.66 15.47
CA LEU A 4 12.22 -28.20 15.30
C LEU A 4 12.93 -27.79 14.00
N LYS A 5 13.92 -28.58 13.55
CA LYS A 5 14.62 -28.36 12.28
C LYS A 5 13.75 -28.54 11.03
N SER A 6 12.50 -29.00 11.19
CA SER A 6 11.56 -29.20 10.09
C SER A 6 10.46 -28.15 10.02
N THR A 7 10.41 -27.18 10.94
CA THR A 7 9.41 -26.09 10.85
C THR A 7 9.86 -25.05 9.83
N ARG A 8 8.88 -24.42 9.14
CA ARG A 8 9.11 -23.31 8.20
C ARG A 8 9.91 -22.19 8.86
N ALA A 9 9.46 -21.73 10.04
CA ALA A 9 10.14 -20.70 10.82
C ALA A 9 11.64 -20.98 11.10
N TYR A 10 12.05 -22.23 11.31
CA TYR A 10 13.46 -22.55 11.52
C TYR A 10 14.28 -22.48 10.21
N LYS A 11 13.69 -22.89 9.09
CA LYS A 11 14.35 -22.80 7.78
C LYS A 11 14.50 -21.35 7.34
N ASP A 12 13.43 -20.56 7.51
CA ASP A 12 13.42 -19.14 7.19
C ASP A 12 14.47 -18.42 8.07
N TYR A 13 14.55 -18.76 9.36
CA TYR A 13 15.60 -18.28 10.26
C TYR A 13 17.02 -18.61 9.75
N GLU A 14 17.27 -19.87 9.38
CA GLU A 14 18.59 -20.32 8.94
C GLU A 14 19.02 -19.63 7.65
N GLU A 15 18.08 -19.42 6.73
CA GLU A 15 18.30 -18.69 5.47
C GLU A 15 18.60 -17.21 5.75
N ILE A 16 17.77 -16.52 6.52
CA ILE A 16 17.96 -15.11 6.90
C ILE A 16 19.33 -14.88 7.52
N VAL A 17 19.73 -15.72 8.48
CA VAL A 17 21.03 -15.57 9.16
C VAL A 17 22.18 -15.78 8.19
N LYS A 18 22.09 -16.75 7.28
CA LYS A 18 23.14 -17.01 6.29
C LYS A 18 23.28 -15.85 5.32
N ASP A 19 22.16 -15.33 4.82
CA ASP A 19 22.16 -14.23 3.84
C ASP A 19 22.68 -12.95 4.48
N LEU A 20 22.23 -12.60 5.69
CA LEU A 20 22.73 -11.44 6.41
C LEU A 20 24.23 -11.56 6.73
N ALA A 21 24.69 -12.72 7.20
CA ALA A 21 26.11 -12.92 7.49
C ALA A 21 26.99 -12.85 6.22
N HIS A 22 26.50 -13.41 5.11
CA HIS A 22 27.21 -13.37 3.83
C HIS A 22 27.32 -11.94 3.29
N ASN A 23 26.21 -11.20 3.28
CA ASN A 23 26.18 -9.83 2.78
C ASN A 23 26.99 -8.89 3.69
N PHE A 24 26.93 -9.05 5.02
CA PHE A 24 27.76 -8.29 5.96
C PHE A 24 29.25 -8.51 5.70
N ALA A 25 29.69 -9.76 5.55
CA ALA A 25 31.10 -10.07 5.29
C ALA A 25 31.58 -9.45 3.97
N ARG A 26 30.76 -9.52 2.92
CA ARG A 26 31.06 -8.93 1.60
C ARG A 26 31.20 -7.41 1.67
N GLU A 27 30.27 -6.72 2.33
CA GLU A 27 30.31 -5.25 2.43
C GLU A 27 31.46 -4.77 3.32
N MET A 28 31.74 -5.49 4.41
CA MET A 28 32.83 -5.19 5.33
C MET A 28 34.21 -5.20 4.64
N GLU A 29 34.41 -6.02 3.60
CA GLU A 29 35.67 -6.05 2.82
C GLU A 29 35.99 -4.72 2.10
N SER A 30 34.97 -3.90 1.87
CA SER A 30 35.09 -2.63 1.15
C SER A 30 35.20 -1.39 2.04
N ILE A 31 35.10 -1.56 3.36
CA ILE A 31 35.10 -0.46 4.33
C ILE A 31 36.48 -0.29 4.96
N ASP A 32 37.04 0.91 4.85
CA ASP A 32 38.32 1.31 5.42
C ASP A 32 38.22 2.34 6.55
N ASP A 33 37.00 2.81 6.84
CA ASP A 33 36.69 3.83 7.85
C ASP A 33 35.89 3.26 9.03
N GLU A 34 36.20 3.71 10.25
CA GLU A 34 35.59 3.22 11.49
C GLU A 34 34.11 3.65 11.60
N ASP A 35 33.75 4.85 11.15
CA ASP A 35 32.37 5.33 11.21
C ASP A 35 31.50 4.59 10.19
N ALA A 36 32.01 4.35 8.97
CA ALA A 36 31.37 3.51 7.98
C ALA A 36 31.16 2.06 8.48
N LEU A 37 32.15 1.49 9.18
CA LEU A 37 32.03 0.16 9.77
C LEU A 37 30.97 0.13 10.88
N ASN A 38 30.95 1.13 11.76
CA ASN A 38 29.95 1.26 12.80
C ASN A 38 28.53 1.37 12.22
N ASN A 39 28.36 2.15 11.14
CA ASN A 39 27.10 2.26 10.43
C ASN A 39 26.66 0.94 9.80
N LEU A 40 27.58 0.21 9.14
CA LEU A 40 27.32 -1.12 8.58
C LEU A 40 26.85 -2.09 9.68
N VAL A 41 27.58 -2.15 10.79
CA VAL A 41 27.25 -3.02 11.94
C VAL A 41 25.87 -2.70 12.49
N ASN A 42 25.59 -1.42 12.77
CA ASN A 42 24.29 -1.00 13.29
C ASN A 42 23.14 -1.32 12.34
N ARG A 43 23.35 -1.14 11.03
CA ARG A 43 22.37 -1.53 10.01
C ARG A 43 22.05 -3.03 10.07
N TYR A 44 23.06 -3.89 10.05
CA TYR A 44 22.84 -5.34 10.08
C TYR A 44 22.24 -5.83 11.40
N ILE A 45 22.61 -5.21 12.53
CA ILE A 45 21.94 -5.46 13.82
C ILE A 45 20.45 -5.13 13.67
N LYS A 46 20.13 -3.94 13.16
CA LYS A 46 18.73 -3.51 13.04
C LYS A 46 17.91 -4.39 12.09
N GLN A 47 18.48 -4.74 10.95
CA GLN A 47 17.87 -5.63 9.97
C GLN A 47 17.59 -7.02 10.59
N THR A 48 18.54 -7.54 11.38
CA THR A 48 18.40 -8.80 12.11
C THR A 48 17.29 -8.72 13.17
N GLU A 49 17.22 -7.62 13.93
CA GLU A 49 16.15 -7.38 14.91
C GLU A 49 14.77 -7.40 14.26
N LEU A 50 14.60 -6.68 13.14
CA LEU A 50 13.34 -6.65 12.38
C LEU A 50 12.95 -8.04 11.90
N CYS A 51 13.89 -8.77 11.31
CA CYS A 51 13.64 -10.13 10.82
C CYS A 51 13.15 -11.08 11.91
N PHE A 52 13.71 -10.99 13.12
CA PHE A 52 13.29 -11.88 14.20
C PHE A 52 12.06 -11.42 14.96
N LYS A 53 11.89 -10.11 15.11
CA LYS A 53 10.74 -9.55 15.85
C LYS A 53 9.45 -9.71 15.06
N TYR A 54 9.49 -9.49 13.75
CA TYR A 54 8.31 -9.48 12.89
C TYR A 54 8.24 -10.66 11.92
N MET A 55 9.23 -11.56 11.93
CA MET A 55 9.32 -12.69 11.00
C MET A 55 9.30 -12.28 9.51
N VAL A 56 9.75 -11.06 9.20
CA VAL A 56 9.79 -10.47 7.86
C VAL A 56 11.22 -10.36 7.34
N LYS A 57 11.51 -10.88 6.16
CA LYS A 57 12.80 -10.68 5.51
C LYS A 57 12.92 -9.21 5.10
N ILE A 58 14.06 -8.59 5.36
CA ILE A 58 14.38 -7.26 4.82
C ILE A 58 15.49 -7.50 3.81
N THR A 59 15.23 -7.25 2.54
CA THR A 59 16.16 -7.62 1.46
C THR A 59 16.36 -6.47 0.50
N THR A 60 17.37 -6.60 -0.35
CA THR A 60 17.61 -5.67 -1.44
C THR A 60 17.56 -6.48 -2.72
N GLY A 61 16.68 -6.09 -3.63
CA GLY A 61 16.53 -6.73 -4.91
C GLY A 61 17.77 -6.51 -5.75
N VAL A 62 18.17 -7.55 -6.48
CA VAL A 62 19.05 -7.34 -7.62
C VAL A 62 18.19 -6.63 -8.66
N SER A 63 18.68 -5.54 -9.24
CA SER A 63 18.08 -5.00 -10.47
C SER A 63 18.20 -6.11 -11.52
N ASP A 64 17.20 -6.99 -11.59
CA ASP A 64 17.06 -7.93 -12.67
C ASP A 64 16.88 -7.04 -13.89
N ASN A 65 17.96 -6.92 -14.68
CA ASN A 65 18.00 -6.11 -15.89
C ASN A 65 16.62 -6.11 -16.57
N LEU A 66 15.98 -4.95 -16.59
CA LEU A 66 14.69 -4.65 -17.22
C LEU A 66 14.66 -4.99 -18.73
N ASP A 67 15.73 -5.58 -19.28
CA ASP A 67 15.82 -6.18 -20.61
C ASP A 67 14.88 -7.38 -20.82
N LYS A 68 14.29 -7.94 -19.76
CA LYS A 68 13.08 -8.75 -19.91
C LYS A 68 11.90 -7.82 -19.74
N LYS A 69 11.34 -7.36 -20.87
CA LYS A 69 10.02 -6.71 -20.97
C LYS A 69 9.12 -7.09 -19.79
N SER A 70 9.06 -6.22 -18.79
CA SER A 70 8.02 -6.25 -17.79
C SER A 70 6.75 -5.79 -18.51
N GLU A 71 6.04 -6.75 -19.09
CA GLU A 71 4.65 -6.57 -19.52
C GLU A 71 3.82 -6.47 -18.23
N GLY A 72 3.68 -5.26 -17.70
CA GLY A 72 2.89 -5.00 -16.49
C GLY A 72 3.21 -3.64 -15.89
N ALA A 73 2.17 -2.80 -15.80
CA ALA A 73 2.13 -1.45 -15.23
C ALA A 73 2.71 -0.29 -16.08
N ASP A 74 2.16 -0.06 -17.27
CA ASP A 74 2.09 1.30 -17.85
C ASP A 74 0.94 2.06 -17.16
N VAL A 75 1.22 2.62 -15.97
CA VAL A 75 0.29 3.54 -15.30
C VAL A 75 0.57 4.96 -15.80
N PHE A 76 -0.41 5.54 -16.49
CA PHE A 76 -0.39 6.95 -16.88
C PHE A 76 -0.67 7.85 -15.68
N VAL A 77 0.37 8.14 -14.89
CA VAL A 77 0.42 9.40 -14.13
C VAL A 77 0.73 10.55 -15.12
N THR A 78 0.58 11.80 -14.73
CA THR A 78 0.77 12.98 -15.61
C THR A 78 2.03 13.74 -15.21
N ASP A 79 2.91 14.03 -16.17
CA ASP A 79 3.86 15.17 -16.32
C ASP A 79 4.63 15.79 -15.12
N LEU A 80 4.62 15.23 -13.90
CA LEU A 80 5.17 15.93 -12.73
C LEU A 80 6.41 15.35 -12.05
N VAL A 81 6.92 14.18 -12.44
CA VAL A 81 8.14 13.63 -11.81
C VAL A 81 9.31 13.69 -12.78
N PRO A 82 10.35 14.51 -12.52
CA PRO A 82 11.57 14.53 -13.31
C PRO A 82 12.17 13.14 -13.42
N GLN A 83 12.68 12.78 -14.60
CA GLN A 83 13.50 11.60 -14.79
C GLN A 83 14.78 11.73 -13.96
N LEU A 84 14.78 11.17 -12.76
CA LEU A 84 16.00 10.85 -12.05
C LEU A 84 16.52 9.55 -12.67
N SER A 85 17.30 9.67 -13.75
CA SER A 85 18.19 8.58 -14.13
C SER A 85 19.24 8.44 -13.02
N PRO A 86 19.40 7.28 -12.38
CA PRO A 86 20.40 7.13 -11.33
C PRO A 86 21.79 7.42 -11.91
N THR A 87 22.36 8.55 -11.49
CA THR A 87 23.73 8.94 -11.85
C THR A 87 24.68 8.32 -10.84
N GLU A 88 25.54 7.42 -11.33
CA GLU A 88 26.54 6.64 -10.57
C GLU A 88 25.93 5.62 -9.60
N GLU A 89 26.14 4.33 -9.90
CA GLU A 89 25.56 3.17 -9.22
C GLU A 89 26.06 3.05 -7.77
N GLU A 90 25.53 3.87 -6.87
CA GLU A 90 25.60 3.53 -5.44
C GLU A 90 24.90 2.17 -5.25
N PRO A 91 25.53 1.24 -4.52
CA PRO A 91 24.93 -0.06 -4.30
C PRO A 91 23.59 0.15 -3.61
N LEU A 92 22.54 -0.45 -4.18
CA LEU A 92 21.22 -0.45 -3.60
C LEU A 92 21.30 -1.08 -2.20
N VAL A 93 21.09 -0.26 -1.17
CA VAL A 93 21.19 -0.70 0.23
C VAL A 93 20.19 0.05 1.08
N TRP A 94 19.58 -0.65 2.04
CA TRP A 94 18.83 0.01 3.11
C TRP A 94 19.77 0.92 3.92
N ARG A 95 19.33 2.14 4.24
CA ARG A 95 20.03 2.98 5.22
C ARG A 95 19.53 2.63 6.61
N LEU A 96 20.32 2.94 7.63
CA LEU A 96 19.92 2.68 9.02
C LEU A 96 18.61 3.41 9.38
N GLN A 97 18.44 4.64 8.89
CA GLN A 97 17.20 5.41 9.11
C GLN A 97 15.99 4.75 8.45
N ASP A 98 16.14 4.20 7.24
CA ASP A 98 15.06 3.50 6.55
C ASP A 98 14.58 2.28 7.36
N LEU A 99 15.50 1.54 7.99
CA LEU A 99 15.13 0.42 8.86
C LEU A 99 14.40 0.85 10.13
N TYR A 100 14.73 2.02 10.69
CA TYR A 100 13.94 2.59 11.80
C TYR A 100 12.54 3.01 11.33
N ASP A 101 12.42 3.48 10.09
CA ASP A 101 11.14 3.85 9.51
C ASP A 101 10.27 2.62 9.24
N VAL A 102 10.86 1.53 8.70
CA VAL A 102 10.21 0.21 8.59
C VAL A 102 9.73 -0.25 9.97
N GLU A 103 10.59 -0.20 10.99
CA GLU A 103 10.20 -0.60 12.34
C GLU A 103 9.00 0.21 12.84
N ALA A 104 9.02 1.53 12.66
CA ALA A 104 7.97 2.41 13.15
C ALA A 104 6.61 2.09 12.52
N VAL A 105 6.57 1.69 11.25
CA VAL A 105 5.34 1.22 10.59
C VAL A 105 4.88 -0.09 11.23
N LEU A 106 5.75 -1.10 11.30
CA LEU A 106 5.42 -2.42 11.83
C LEU A 106 5.01 -2.40 13.31
N GLN A 107 5.51 -1.43 14.09
CA GLN A 107 5.14 -1.24 15.50
C GLN A 107 3.73 -0.68 15.69
N LYS A 108 3.19 0.05 14.71
CA LYS A 108 1.87 0.68 14.81
C LYS A 108 0.72 -0.26 14.49
N ILE A 109 1.01 -1.37 13.80
CA ILE A 109 0.02 -2.36 13.38
C ILE A 109 -0.03 -3.46 14.44
N PRO A 110 -1.22 -3.88 14.92
CA PRO A 110 -1.31 -5.00 15.84
C PRO A 110 -0.64 -6.25 15.26
N GLU A 111 0.16 -6.95 16.07
CA GLU A 111 0.98 -8.07 15.62
C GLU A 111 0.15 -9.18 14.95
N GLY A 112 -1.07 -9.42 15.44
CA GLY A 112 -2.00 -10.38 14.84
C GLY A 112 -2.35 -10.04 13.40
N ASP A 113 -2.64 -8.77 13.11
CA ASP A 113 -3.03 -8.32 11.77
C ASP A 113 -1.84 -8.35 10.82
N LEU A 114 -0.64 -8.03 11.31
CA LEU A 114 0.59 -8.15 10.52
C LEU A 114 0.91 -9.60 10.13
N LEU A 115 0.68 -10.55 11.04
CA LEU A 115 0.90 -11.98 10.80
C LEU A 115 -0.19 -12.63 9.94
N LEU A 116 -1.42 -12.07 9.95
CA LEU A 116 -2.57 -12.56 9.18
C LEU A 116 -2.73 -11.87 7.82
N THR A 117 -2.21 -10.64 7.66
CA THR A 117 -1.87 -10.07 6.35
C THR A 117 -1.13 -11.14 5.56
N PRO A 118 -1.40 -11.38 4.26
CA PRO A 118 -1.07 -12.59 3.44
C PRO A 118 0.33 -13.21 3.54
N LEU A 119 0.71 -13.51 4.77
CA LEU A 119 2.05 -13.62 5.31
C LEU A 119 2.99 -12.55 4.72
N LEU A 120 3.01 -11.33 5.29
CA LEU A 120 4.08 -10.36 4.99
C LEU A 120 5.43 -11.04 5.23
N GLN A 121 6.11 -11.38 4.14
CA GLN A 121 7.25 -12.28 4.14
C GLN A 121 8.54 -11.55 3.88
N ASN A 122 8.48 -10.52 3.04
CA ASN A 122 9.65 -9.79 2.59
C ASN A 122 9.32 -8.32 2.36
N ILE A 123 10.20 -7.42 2.80
CA ILE A 123 10.22 -6.02 2.38
C ILE A 123 11.52 -5.84 1.60
N GLU A 124 11.39 -5.63 0.31
CA GLU A 124 12.49 -5.60 -0.65
C GLU A 124 12.70 -4.19 -1.17
N LEU A 125 13.90 -3.64 -1.00
CA LEU A 125 14.28 -2.39 -1.67
C LEU A 125 14.67 -2.71 -3.11
N VAL A 126 14.08 -2.02 -4.07
CA VAL A 126 14.39 -2.14 -5.50
C VAL A 126 14.70 -0.78 -6.10
N ASP A 127 15.43 -0.75 -7.20
CA ASP A 127 15.78 0.51 -7.86
C ASP A 127 14.56 1.17 -8.52
N TYR A 128 13.72 0.37 -9.18
CA TYR A 128 12.61 0.87 -10.00
C TYR A 128 11.45 -0.13 -10.06
N LEU A 129 10.21 0.39 -10.02
CA LEU A 129 8.97 -0.41 -10.11
C LEU A 129 8.07 -0.01 -11.30
N GLY A 130 8.53 0.88 -12.16
CA GLY A 130 7.66 1.53 -13.14
C GLY A 130 7.49 3.01 -12.83
N TRP A 131 6.95 3.76 -13.79
CA TRP A 131 6.89 5.20 -13.69
C TRP A 131 5.78 5.63 -12.73
N GLY A 132 6.15 6.40 -11.69
CA GLY A 132 5.23 6.85 -10.63
C GLY A 132 4.92 5.80 -9.56
N VAL A 133 5.49 4.59 -9.64
CA VAL A 133 5.24 3.51 -8.68
C VAL A 133 6.29 3.56 -7.56
N LEU A 134 5.85 3.89 -6.35
CA LEU A 134 6.72 4.07 -5.18
C LEU A 134 6.86 2.78 -4.36
N GLY A 135 5.80 1.97 -4.33
CA GLY A 135 5.73 0.67 -3.68
C GLY A 135 4.84 -0.25 -4.50
N ALA A 136 4.99 -1.55 -4.28
CA ALA A 136 4.07 -2.54 -4.82
C ALA A 136 4.05 -3.79 -3.95
N ARG A 137 2.86 -4.24 -3.60
CA ARG A 137 2.62 -5.53 -2.96
C ARG A 137 2.46 -6.65 -3.99
N TYR A 138 3.06 -7.80 -3.70
CA TYR A 138 3.01 -9.01 -4.51
C TYR A 138 2.25 -10.14 -3.79
N SER A 139 1.77 -11.10 -4.58
CA SER A 139 0.97 -12.23 -4.11
C SER A 139 1.73 -13.23 -3.24
N ASP A 140 3.05 -13.19 -3.23
CA ASP A 140 3.91 -14.03 -2.38
C ASP A 140 4.13 -13.44 -0.97
N GLY A 141 3.50 -12.31 -0.67
CA GLY A 141 3.69 -11.58 0.58
C GLY A 141 4.93 -10.67 0.58
N THR A 142 5.56 -10.45 -0.58
CA THR A 142 6.62 -9.46 -0.74
C THR A 142 6.02 -8.08 -0.96
N ILE A 143 6.55 -7.08 -0.26
CA ILE A 143 6.36 -5.66 -0.60
C ILE A 143 7.67 -5.14 -1.16
N LYS A 144 7.63 -4.63 -2.39
CA LYS A 144 8.77 -3.95 -2.99
C LYS A 144 8.63 -2.45 -2.80
N ILE A 145 9.74 -1.81 -2.47
CA ILE A 145 9.84 -0.37 -2.23
C ILE A 145 10.86 0.18 -3.21
N ALA A 146 10.49 1.16 -4.03
CA ALA A 146 11.42 1.78 -4.97
C ALA A 146 12.34 2.78 -4.23
N THR A 147 13.59 2.94 -4.66
CA THR A 147 14.53 3.94 -4.09
C THR A 147 13.95 5.35 -4.07
N LEU A 148 13.19 5.70 -5.11
CA LEU A 148 12.51 6.99 -5.23
C LEU A 148 11.60 7.30 -4.03
N SER A 149 11.07 6.28 -3.35
CA SER A 149 10.18 6.48 -2.20
C SER A 149 10.92 6.78 -0.89
N LEU A 150 12.25 6.66 -0.83
CA LEU A 150 12.99 6.80 0.43
C LEU A 150 13.07 8.24 0.93
N ASP A 151 13.17 9.22 0.01
CA ASP A 151 13.34 10.64 0.33
C ASP A 151 12.44 11.55 -0.52
N LEU A 152 11.21 11.11 -0.81
CA LEU A 152 10.29 11.89 -1.63
C LEU A 152 9.70 13.06 -0.83
N GLU A 153 10.39 14.19 -0.85
CA GLU A 153 10.05 15.41 -0.08
C GLU A 153 8.59 15.83 -0.27
N GLU A 154 8.09 15.84 -1.51
CA GLU A 154 6.71 16.23 -1.82
C GLU A 154 5.68 15.36 -1.08
N LEU A 155 5.90 14.04 -1.01
CA LEU A 155 5.01 13.14 -0.28
C LEU A 155 5.11 13.37 1.22
N SER A 156 6.33 13.58 1.73
CA SER A 156 6.56 13.88 3.14
C SER A 156 5.89 15.19 3.57
N GLU A 157 5.99 16.26 2.79
CA GLU A 157 5.31 17.53 3.05
C GLU A 157 3.79 17.37 3.08
N GLN A 158 3.23 16.58 2.16
CA GLN A 158 1.80 16.28 2.14
C GLN A 158 1.34 15.48 3.37
N TYR A 159 2.24 14.85 4.12
CA TYR A 159 1.97 14.14 5.39
C TYR A 159 2.70 14.80 6.56
N GLU A 160 2.80 16.13 6.57
CA GLU A 160 3.25 16.91 7.72
C GLU A 160 4.67 16.54 8.19
N GLY A 161 5.54 16.14 7.26
CA GLY A 161 6.93 15.76 7.52
C GLY A 161 7.13 14.28 7.87
N VAL A 162 6.10 13.44 7.74
CA VAL A 162 6.24 11.99 7.88
C VAL A 162 7.06 11.44 6.70
N SER A 163 8.05 10.60 7.01
CA SER A 163 8.88 9.93 6.00
C SER A 163 8.04 9.27 4.89
N SER A 164 8.40 9.53 3.64
CA SER A 164 7.75 8.95 2.44
C SER A 164 7.77 7.44 2.46
N LEU A 165 8.85 6.83 2.98
CA LEU A 165 8.93 5.38 3.17
C LEU A 165 7.85 4.86 4.11
N LYS A 166 7.57 5.56 5.23
CA LYS A 166 6.53 5.13 6.17
C LYS A 166 5.15 5.12 5.52
N ILE A 167 4.87 6.16 4.75
CA ILE A 167 3.59 6.35 4.06
C ILE A 167 3.39 5.25 3.03
N VAL A 168 4.38 5.06 2.15
CA VAL A 168 4.33 4.04 1.10
C VAL A 168 4.24 2.64 1.70
N LEU A 169 5.08 2.31 2.69
CA LEU A 169 5.04 0.99 3.30
C LEU A 169 3.70 0.71 4.01
N ALA A 170 3.14 1.68 4.74
CA ALA A 170 1.83 1.52 5.35
C ALA A 170 0.72 1.36 4.31
N HIS A 171 0.77 2.12 3.22
CA HIS A 171 -0.14 1.98 2.10
C HIS A 171 -0.12 0.54 1.52
N GLU A 172 1.07 0.02 1.21
CA GLU A 172 1.22 -1.35 0.68
C GLU A 172 0.78 -2.44 1.68
N ILE A 173 1.02 -2.23 2.98
CA ILE A 173 0.49 -3.13 4.03
C ILE A 173 -1.03 -3.01 4.11
N GLY A 174 -1.61 -1.82 3.90
CA GLY A 174 -3.05 -1.60 3.81
C GLY A 174 -3.71 -2.48 2.75
N HIS A 175 -3.15 -2.53 1.54
CA HIS A 175 -3.58 -3.49 0.52
C HIS A 175 -3.47 -4.95 0.98
N GLY A 176 -2.43 -5.25 1.78
CA GLY A 176 -2.25 -6.56 2.40
C GLY A 176 -3.40 -6.98 3.30
N ILE A 177 -3.71 -6.14 4.29
CA ILE A 177 -4.74 -6.44 5.29
C ILE A 177 -6.12 -6.53 4.62
N GLN A 178 -6.36 -5.67 3.62
CA GLN A 178 -7.61 -5.62 2.89
C GLN A 178 -7.89 -6.86 2.03
N ILE A 179 -6.90 -7.32 1.25
CA ILE A 179 -7.15 -8.30 0.16
C ILE A 179 -7.11 -9.75 0.65
N GLY A 180 -6.37 -10.09 1.72
CA GLY A 180 -6.15 -11.49 2.09
C GLY A 180 -5.31 -12.29 1.05
N ASP A 181 -4.86 -13.51 1.39
CA ASP A 181 -3.98 -14.39 0.57
C ASP A 181 -4.88 -15.35 -0.22
N ASN A 182 -4.70 -15.79 -1.46
CA ASN A 182 -3.60 -15.86 -2.41
C ASN A 182 -4.13 -15.39 -3.77
N SER A 183 -3.27 -14.83 -4.61
CA SER A 183 -3.54 -14.47 -6.01
C SER A 183 -4.70 -13.47 -6.18
N VAL A 184 -4.35 -12.19 -6.40
CA VAL A 184 -4.98 -11.52 -7.53
C VAL A 184 -4.26 -12.07 -8.76
N ASP A 185 -4.46 -13.35 -9.05
CA ASP A 185 -4.34 -13.75 -10.43
C ASP A 185 -5.52 -13.07 -11.08
N ILE A 186 -5.27 -11.91 -11.68
CA ILE A 186 -5.91 -11.60 -12.95
C ILE A 186 -5.37 -12.67 -13.92
N GLU A 187 -5.73 -13.94 -13.71
CA GLU A 187 -5.33 -15.03 -14.58
C GLU A 187 -6.09 -14.78 -15.88
N GLY A 188 -5.40 -14.11 -16.80
CA GLY A 188 -5.93 -13.78 -18.08
C GLY A 188 -5.22 -12.61 -18.72
N GLU A 189 -4.14 -12.91 -19.43
CA GLU A 189 -4.20 -12.54 -20.85
C GLU A 189 -5.57 -13.04 -21.37
N TYR A 190 -6.56 -12.15 -21.46
CA TYR A 190 -7.88 -12.39 -22.05
C TYR A 190 -8.93 -13.23 -21.27
N SER A 191 -8.97 -13.24 -19.93
CA SER A 191 -10.15 -13.76 -19.22
C SER A 191 -11.16 -12.64 -18.94
N LEU A 192 -12.37 -12.80 -19.47
CA LEU A 192 -13.47 -11.82 -19.48
C LEU A 192 -14.08 -11.51 -18.10
N HIS A 193 -13.47 -11.99 -17.02
CA HIS A 193 -13.97 -11.83 -15.65
C HIS A 193 -12.78 -11.81 -14.68
N PRO A 194 -12.34 -10.65 -14.15
CA PRO A 194 -11.48 -10.67 -12.98
C PRO A 194 -12.23 -11.40 -11.86
N SER A 195 -11.70 -12.56 -11.45
CA SER A 195 -12.15 -13.25 -10.24
C SER A 195 -11.17 -12.94 -9.14
N PHE A 196 -11.62 -12.26 -8.09
CA PHE A 196 -10.86 -12.11 -6.86
C PHE A 196 -10.71 -13.50 -6.22
N GLY A 197 -9.48 -13.88 -5.86
CA GLY A 197 -9.25 -15.09 -5.07
C GLY A 197 -9.98 -15.03 -3.73
N GLU A 198 -10.32 -16.20 -3.17
CA GLU A 198 -10.81 -16.31 -1.79
C GLU A 198 -9.66 -15.99 -0.82
N GLY A 199 -9.42 -14.70 -0.56
CA GLY A 199 -8.80 -14.28 0.68
C GLY A 199 -9.81 -14.37 1.81
N GLU A 200 -9.40 -14.76 3.02
CA GLU A 200 -10.12 -14.36 4.22
C GLU A 200 -9.68 -12.91 4.50
N PRO A 201 -10.41 -11.87 4.04
CA PRO A 201 -10.04 -10.51 4.38
C PRO A 201 -10.05 -10.39 5.90
N VAL A 202 -9.03 -9.73 6.46
CA VAL A 202 -8.95 -9.53 7.92
C VAL A 202 -10.09 -8.60 8.40
N ILE A 203 -10.63 -7.80 7.47
CA ILE A 203 -11.59 -6.72 7.74
C ILE A 203 -12.82 -6.84 6.86
N ASP A 204 -13.97 -6.36 7.35
CA ASP A 204 -15.20 -6.21 6.56
C ASP A 204 -15.08 -5.04 5.56
N PHE A 205 -14.44 -5.32 4.42
CA PHE A 205 -14.30 -4.35 3.34
C PHE A 205 -15.64 -3.85 2.80
N ASP A 206 -16.73 -4.64 2.98
CA ASP A 206 -18.05 -4.26 2.52
C ASP A 206 -18.65 -3.08 3.28
N GLU A 207 -18.26 -2.89 4.55
CA GLU A 207 -18.66 -1.73 5.32
C GLU A 207 -17.85 -0.51 4.92
N PHE A 208 -16.53 -0.66 4.77
CA PHE A 208 -15.64 0.44 4.41
C PHE A 208 -16.02 1.11 3.09
N TYR A 209 -16.24 0.34 2.01
CA TYR A 209 -16.52 0.94 0.70
C TYR A 209 -17.85 1.71 0.68
N LYS A 210 -18.82 1.31 1.51
CA LYS A 210 -20.12 1.98 1.61
C LYS A 210 -20.01 3.39 2.17
N ILE A 211 -19.00 3.67 3.00
CA ILE A 211 -18.78 4.99 3.60
C ILE A 211 -18.52 6.04 2.51
N ALA A 212 -17.69 5.71 1.52
CA ALA A 212 -17.43 6.57 0.35
C ALA A 212 -18.49 6.44 -0.77
N GLY A 213 -19.55 5.64 -0.56
CA GLY A 213 -20.59 5.41 -1.55
C GLY A 213 -20.12 4.64 -2.79
N TRP A 214 -19.05 3.85 -2.67
CA TRP A 214 -18.55 3.03 -3.78
C TRP A 214 -19.61 2.04 -4.26
N LYS A 215 -19.68 1.87 -5.58
CA LYS A 215 -20.49 0.84 -6.24
C LYS A 215 -19.70 0.21 -7.38
N ILE A 216 -19.83 -1.11 -7.51
CA ILE A 216 -19.28 -1.89 -8.61
C ILE A 216 -20.43 -2.31 -9.52
N TYR A 217 -20.24 -2.18 -10.83
CA TYR A 217 -21.24 -2.53 -11.83
C TYR A 217 -20.87 -3.82 -12.54
N SER A 218 -21.85 -4.71 -12.70
CA SER A 218 -21.65 -5.96 -13.43
C SER A 218 -21.44 -5.70 -14.92
N ARG A 219 -20.58 -6.50 -15.55
CA ARG A 219 -20.13 -6.29 -16.93
C ARG A 219 -21.27 -6.27 -17.96
N ASP A 220 -22.35 -7.00 -17.69
CA ASP A 220 -23.54 -7.11 -18.54
C ASP A 220 -24.42 -5.84 -18.55
N ARG A 221 -24.22 -4.93 -17.59
CA ARG A 221 -24.98 -3.67 -17.50
C ARG A 221 -24.37 -2.54 -18.29
N TYR A 222 -23.12 -2.66 -18.72
CA TYR A 222 -22.43 -1.56 -19.36
C TYR A 222 -21.61 -1.95 -20.58
N SER A 223 -21.27 -0.96 -21.40
CA SER A 223 -20.31 -1.09 -22.50
C SER A 223 -19.56 0.23 -22.68
N VAL A 224 -18.38 0.20 -23.30
CA VAL A 224 -17.62 1.40 -23.63
C VAL A 224 -18.03 1.85 -25.03
N ASP A 225 -18.44 3.11 -25.19
CA ASP A 225 -18.66 3.71 -26.49
C ASP A 225 -17.31 3.99 -27.17
N PRO A 226 -17.00 3.35 -28.32
CA PRO A 226 -15.72 3.52 -28.99
C PRO A 226 -15.52 4.92 -29.61
N GLU A 227 -16.59 5.70 -29.82
CA GLU A 227 -16.48 7.03 -30.44
C GLU A 227 -16.20 8.13 -29.41
N SER A 228 -16.93 8.11 -28.29
CA SER A 228 -16.82 9.14 -27.24
C SER A 228 -15.86 8.75 -26.11
N GLY A 229 -15.66 7.44 -25.87
CA GLY A 229 -15.01 6.93 -24.67
C GLY A 229 -15.90 6.92 -23.42
N ASP A 230 -17.17 7.32 -23.55
CA ASP A 230 -18.16 7.25 -22.46
C ASP A 230 -18.54 5.81 -22.15
N ILE A 231 -19.17 5.62 -20.99
CA ILE A 231 -19.77 4.35 -20.60
C ILE A 231 -21.26 4.38 -20.94
N ILE A 232 -21.72 3.42 -21.74
CA ILE A 232 -23.15 3.16 -21.92
C ILE A 232 -23.60 2.25 -20.78
N LEU A 233 -24.22 2.80 -19.74
CA LEU A 233 -24.76 2.06 -18.57
C LEU A 233 -26.28 1.98 -18.67
N ASP A 234 -26.82 0.76 -18.72
CA ASP A 234 -28.27 0.50 -18.89
C ASP A 234 -28.92 1.26 -20.08
N GLY A 235 -28.12 1.58 -21.11
CA GLY A 235 -28.56 2.29 -22.31
C GLY A 235 -28.35 3.81 -22.28
N GLU A 236 -27.85 4.37 -21.19
CA GLU A 236 -27.54 5.81 -21.05
C GLU A 236 -26.03 6.06 -21.17
N SER A 237 -25.65 7.13 -21.86
CA SER A 237 -24.23 7.55 -22.00
C SER A 237 -23.80 8.34 -20.77
N ILE A 238 -22.80 7.83 -20.06
CA ILE A 238 -22.28 8.38 -18.82
C ILE A 238 -20.82 8.82 -19.05
N PRO A 239 -20.51 10.12 -18.90
CA PRO A 239 -19.12 10.58 -18.95
C PRO A 239 -18.33 10.07 -17.74
N LEU A 240 -17.08 9.70 -17.97
CA LEU A 240 -16.16 9.27 -16.92
C LEU A 240 -15.53 10.47 -16.18
N LYS A 241 -15.12 10.24 -14.93
CA LYS A 241 -14.35 11.18 -14.08
C LYS A 241 -15.00 12.54 -13.84
N THR A 242 -16.30 12.64 -14.10
CA THR A 242 -17.10 13.85 -13.89
C THR A 242 -18.34 13.48 -13.08
N PRO A 243 -18.79 14.34 -12.14
CA PRO A 243 -20.05 14.11 -11.44
C PRO A 243 -21.25 14.08 -12.40
N VAL A 244 -22.11 13.08 -12.25
CA VAL A 244 -23.36 12.88 -13.00
C VAL A 244 -24.47 12.48 -12.02
N GLU A 245 -25.66 13.05 -12.18
CA GLU A 245 -26.82 12.69 -11.37
C GLU A 245 -27.39 11.33 -11.82
N VAL A 246 -27.33 10.33 -10.95
CA VAL A 246 -27.89 8.98 -11.16
C VAL A 246 -28.64 8.56 -9.90
N ASP A 247 -29.90 8.17 -10.05
CA ASP A 247 -30.81 7.83 -8.95
C ASP A 247 -30.97 8.95 -7.89
N GLY A 248 -30.92 10.22 -8.33
CA GLY A 248 -31.05 11.39 -7.46
C GLY A 248 -29.82 11.66 -6.57
N LYS A 249 -28.67 11.08 -6.90
CA LYS A 249 -27.37 11.35 -6.27
C LYS A 249 -26.33 11.71 -7.33
N GLU A 250 -25.45 12.67 -7.03
CA GLU A 250 -24.27 12.91 -7.86
C GLU A 250 -23.24 11.82 -7.65
N ARG A 251 -22.80 11.20 -8.74
CA ARG A 251 -21.81 10.11 -8.75
C ARG A 251 -20.71 10.41 -9.72
N VAL A 252 -19.49 9.99 -9.39
CA VAL A 252 -18.37 9.99 -10.34
C VAL A 252 -18.11 8.55 -10.77
N PHE A 253 -18.09 8.33 -12.09
CA PHE A 253 -17.82 7.01 -12.67
C PHE A 253 -16.38 6.89 -13.12
N MET A 254 -15.80 5.71 -12.91
CA MET A 254 -14.47 5.36 -13.36
C MET A 254 -14.46 3.98 -13.97
N TYR A 255 -13.69 3.84 -15.04
CA TYR A 255 -13.52 2.60 -15.74
C TYR A 255 -12.04 2.23 -15.74
N ASP A 256 -11.74 1.06 -15.17
CA ASP A 256 -10.43 0.43 -15.31
C ASP A 256 -10.48 -0.52 -16.51
N ALA A 257 -9.77 -0.14 -17.57
CA ALA A 257 -9.70 -0.92 -18.80
C ALA A 257 -8.89 -2.22 -18.64
N TRP A 258 -8.01 -2.31 -17.63
CA TRP A 258 -7.15 -3.48 -17.42
C TRP A 258 -7.93 -4.62 -16.79
N SER A 259 -8.73 -4.31 -15.77
CA SER A 259 -9.63 -5.28 -15.14
C SER A 259 -11.02 -5.34 -15.79
N ASP A 260 -11.31 -4.49 -16.79
CA ASP A 260 -12.64 -4.33 -17.39
C ASP A 260 -13.72 -4.13 -16.30
N LEU A 261 -13.47 -3.16 -15.42
CA LEU A 261 -14.25 -2.88 -14.23
C LEU A 261 -14.80 -1.46 -14.25
N LEU A 262 -16.12 -1.33 -14.15
CA LEU A 262 -16.81 -0.06 -13.94
C LEU A 262 -17.16 0.10 -12.45
N ILE A 263 -16.68 1.19 -11.88
CA ILE A 263 -16.97 1.60 -10.51
C ILE A 263 -17.50 3.03 -10.48
N SER A 264 -18.22 3.36 -9.42
CA SER A 264 -18.60 4.74 -9.11
C SER A 264 -18.47 5.01 -7.63
N TYR A 265 -18.37 6.27 -7.25
CA TYR A 265 -18.52 6.72 -5.86
C TYR A 265 -19.47 7.91 -5.77
N ASP A 266 -20.03 8.15 -4.59
CA ASP A 266 -20.87 9.32 -4.33
C ASP A 266 -19.97 10.58 -4.32
N ALA A 267 -20.34 11.63 -5.06
CA ALA A 267 -19.45 12.79 -5.29
C ALA A 267 -19.08 13.56 -4.02
N ASP A 268 -19.94 13.47 -3.01
CA ASP A 268 -19.80 13.99 -1.64
C ASP A 268 -19.30 12.93 -0.64
N GLY A 269 -18.84 11.78 -1.13
CA GLY A 269 -18.32 10.69 -0.29
C GLY A 269 -17.13 11.14 0.56
N GLU A 270 -17.02 10.54 1.74
CA GLU A 270 -15.90 10.76 2.66
C GLU A 270 -14.64 10.05 2.14
N PHE A 271 -13.60 10.79 1.78
CA PHE A 271 -12.31 10.26 1.29
C PHE A 271 -11.16 10.78 2.13
N SER A 272 -10.03 10.07 2.09
CA SER A 272 -8.77 10.69 2.49
C SER A 272 -8.49 11.92 1.61
N SER A 273 -7.64 12.81 2.11
CA SER A 273 -7.29 14.06 1.41
C SER A 273 -6.60 13.83 0.05
N ARG A 274 -6.12 12.61 -0.19
CA ARG A 274 -5.31 12.22 -1.34
C ARG A 274 -6.21 11.95 -2.55
N TRP A 275 -5.87 12.56 -3.69
CA TRP A 275 -6.61 12.32 -4.93
C TRP A 275 -6.61 10.84 -5.34
N TYR A 276 -5.55 10.11 -4.98
CA TYR A 276 -5.36 8.71 -5.33
C TYR A 276 -6.40 7.80 -4.66
N ALA A 277 -6.93 8.18 -3.49
CA ALA A 277 -8.04 7.47 -2.85
C ALA A 277 -9.35 7.47 -3.66
N LYS A 278 -9.45 8.35 -4.67
CA LYS A 278 -10.60 8.40 -5.58
C LYS A 278 -10.41 7.57 -6.84
N THR A 279 -9.35 6.74 -6.93
CA THR A 279 -9.04 5.94 -8.14
C THR A 279 -9.62 4.53 -8.09
N SER A 280 -9.78 3.96 -6.90
CA SER A 280 -10.49 2.69 -6.69
C SER A 280 -10.83 2.53 -5.20
N PRO A 281 -11.79 1.66 -4.83
CA PRO A 281 -12.09 1.42 -3.42
C PRO A 281 -10.92 0.76 -2.66
N TRP A 282 -10.00 0.08 -3.36
CA TRP A 282 -8.80 -0.51 -2.76
C TRP A 282 -7.74 0.54 -2.45
N GLU A 283 -7.54 1.47 -3.37
CA GLU A 283 -6.64 2.61 -3.17
C GLU A 283 -7.16 3.54 -2.09
N ASP A 284 -8.47 3.73 -2.03
CA ASP A 284 -9.15 4.43 -0.96
C ASP A 284 -8.83 3.86 0.43
N PHE A 285 -8.92 2.53 0.57
CA PHE A 285 -8.59 1.85 1.81
C PHE A 285 -7.12 2.01 2.17
N ALA A 286 -6.20 1.74 1.25
CA ALA A 286 -4.77 1.82 1.50
C ALA A 286 -4.31 3.25 1.87
N GLU A 287 -4.85 4.26 1.19
CA GLU A 287 -4.60 5.66 1.51
C GLU A 287 -5.15 6.02 2.89
N ALA A 288 -6.42 5.67 3.19
CA ALA A 288 -7.00 5.91 4.51
C ALA A 288 -6.23 5.17 5.62
N PHE A 289 -5.75 3.97 5.37
CA PHE A 289 -4.94 3.22 6.32
C PHE A 289 -3.59 3.91 6.60
N SER A 290 -2.92 4.42 5.56
CA SER A 290 -1.69 5.21 5.73
C SER A 290 -1.93 6.48 6.56
N GLU A 291 -3.05 7.19 6.32
CA GLU A 291 -3.42 8.39 7.07
C GLU A 291 -3.78 8.05 8.51
N TYR A 292 -4.55 6.98 8.73
CA TYR A 292 -4.89 6.48 10.06
C TYR A 292 -3.63 6.26 10.90
N LEU A 293 -2.58 5.64 10.35
CA LEU A 293 -1.36 5.36 11.10
C LEU A 293 -0.50 6.60 11.40
N PHE A 294 -0.51 7.62 10.54
CA PHE A 294 0.51 8.69 10.62
C PHE A 294 -0.01 10.11 10.73
N VAL A 295 -1.22 10.38 10.26
CA VAL A 295 -1.89 11.70 10.32
C VAL A 295 -3.37 11.50 10.69
N PRO A 296 -3.65 10.85 11.84
CA PRO A 296 -5.02 10.44 12.21
C PRO A 296 -5.98 11.62 12.32
N GLU A 297 -5.52 12.79 12.77
CA GLU A 297 -6.33 14.00 12.87
C GLU A 297 -6.92 14.41 11.51
N ARG A 298 -6.12 14.30 10.45
CA ARG A 298 -6.57 14.62 9.09
C ARG A 298 -7.67 13.67 8.65
N LEU A 299 -7.47 12.37 8.84
CA LEU A 299 -8.50 11.39 8.47
C LEU A 299 -9.78 11.56 9.30
N VAL A 300 -9.67 11.91 10.59
CA VAL A 300 -10.85 12.24 11.42
C VAL A 300 -11.61 13.44 10.88
N HIS A 301 -10.91 14.45 10.37
CA HIS A 301 -11.55 15.63 9.80
C HIS A 301 -12.20 15.36 8.43
N ASP A 302 -11.48 14.66 7.55
CA ASP A 302 -11.88 14.51 6.15
C ASP A 302 -12.83 13.32 5.94
N ALA A 303 -12.67 12.25 6.73
CA ALA A 303 -13.46 11.02 6.63
C ALA A 303 -13.66 10.35 8.01
N PRO A 304 -14.40 10.99 8.95
CA PRO A 304 -14.57 10.50 10.31
C PRO A 304 -15.17 9.10 10.40
N HIS A 305 -16.05 8.70 9.48
CA HIS A 305 -16.62 7.36 9.51
C HIS A 305 -15.60 6.31 9.09
N LYS A 306 -14.68 6.62 8.16
CA LYS A 306 -13.57 5.73 7.81
C LYS A 306 -12.59 5.57 8.95
N PHE A 307 -12.21 6.69 9.59
CA PHE A 307 -11.37 6.63 10.78
C PHE A 307 -12.02 5.74 11.84
N LYS A 308 -13.32 5.93 12.11
CA LYS A 308 -14.05 5.14 13.09
C LYS A 308 -14.01 3.64 12.75
N HIS A 309 -14.27 3.27 11.50
CA HIS A 309 -14.23 1.87 11.06
C HIS A 309 -12.83 1.27 11.28
N LEU A 310 -11.76 1.95 10.87
CA LEU A 310 -10.39 1.49 11.11
C LEU A 310 -10.08 1.38 12.62
N GLU A 311 -10.55 2.33 13.43
CA GLU A 311 -10.32 2.32 14.88
C GLU A 311 -11.06 1.19 15.61
N GLU A 312 -12.25 0.80 15.15
CA GLU A 312 -12.99 -0.33 15.70
C GLU A 312 -12.23 -1.66 15.50
N GLU A 313 -11.48 -1.76 14.39
CA GLU A 313 -10.68 -2.92 14.01
C GLU A 313 -9.30 -2.93 14.69
N PHE A 314 -8.52 -1.86 14.51
CA PHE A 314 -7.10 -1.84 14.91
C PHE A 314 -6.84 -1.26 16.31
N LYS A 315 -7.73 -0.41 16.81
CA LYS A 315 -7.65 0.19 18.17
C LYS A 315 -6.34 0.89 18.50
N VAL A 316 -5.66 1.44 17.49
CA VAL A 316 -4.36 2.12 17.67
C VAL A 316 -4.51 3.35 18.57
N TYR A 317 -5.65 4.03 18.50
CA TYR A 317 -5.91 5.29 19.22
C TYR A 317 -6.97 5.16 20.32
N GLU A 318 -7.29 3.95 20.78
CA GLU A 318 -8.42 3.72 21.71
C GLU A 318 -8.22 4.45 23.04
N ASN A 319 -6.95 4.65 23.41
CA ASN A 319 -6.51 5.30 24.63
C ASN A 319 -6.02 6.75 24.40
N ASP A 320 -6.01 7.23 23.14
CA ASP A 320 -5.66 8.61 22.83
C ASP A 320 -6.89 9.51 22.99
N LYS A 321 -6.98 10.15 24.15
CA LYS A 321 -8.12 11.01 24.47
C LYS A 321 -8.33 12.15 23.47
N TYR A 322 -7.26 12.71 22.91
CA TYR A 322 -7.38 13.83 21.99
C TYR A 322 -8.05 13.39 20.69
N ILE A 323 -7.57 12.29 20.10
CA ILE A 323 -8.14 11.72 18.86
C ILE A 323 -9.58 11.27 19.08
N GLN A 324 -9.88 10.61 20.21
CA GLN A 324 -11.25 10.15 20.51
C GLN A 324 -12.23 11.31 20.72
N ASP A 325 -11.82 12.39 21.39
CA ASP A 325 -12.64 13.60 21.55
C ASP A 325 -12.86 14.31 20.19
N LEU A 326 -11.84 14.32 19.32
CA LEU A 326 -11.94 14.86 17.96
C LEU A 326 -12.93 14.07 17.11
N LEU A 327 -12.82 12.74 17.09
CA LEU A 327 -13.72 11.86 16.35
C LEU A 327 -15.18 12.05 16.78
N LYS A 328 -15.43 12.10 18.09
CA LYS A 328 -16.78 12.33 18.63
C LYS A 328 -17.35 13.68 18.17
N LYS A 329 -16.52 14.71 18.08
CA LYS A 329 -16.93 16.04 17.61
C LYS A 329 -17.32 15.98 16.14
N GLU A 330 -16.49 15.39 15.28
CA GLU A 330 -16.75 15.36 13.83
C GLU A 330 -17.95 14.47 13.48
N LEU A 331 -18.08 13.28 14.08
CA LEU A 331 -19.28 12.43 13.90
C LEU A 331 -20.57 13.12 14.37
N GLY A 332 -20.50 13.92 15.44
CA GLY A 332 -21.63 14.68 15.94
C GLY A 332 -22.09 15.80 15.00
N ASN A 333 -21.16 16.35 14.21
CA ASN A 333 -21.48 17.35 13.18
C ASN A 333 -22.18 16.69 11.98
N SER A 334 -21.68 15.54 11.51
CA SER A 334 -22.22 14.83 10.34
C SER A 334 -23.68 14.39 10.49
N THR A 335 -24.16 14.16 11.73
CA THR A 335 -25.56 13.80 11.99
C THR A 335 -26.56 14.95 11.85
N ASN A 336 -26.11 16.21 11.78
CA ASN A 336 -27.01 17.37 11.67
C ASN A 336 -27.23 17.86 10.22
N ASP A 337 -26.48 17.30 9.25
CA ASP A 337 -26.52 17.72 7.84
C ASP A 337 -27.35 16.77 6.94
N ASN A 338 -27.94 15.71 7.50
CA ASN A 338 -28.95 14.83 6.88
C ASN A 338 -30.35 15.12 7.42
#